data_AF-E2J223-F1
#
_entry.id   AF-E2J223-F1
#
_cell.length_a   1.000
_cell.length_b   1.000
_cell.length_c   1.000
_cell.angle_alpha   90.00
_cell.angle_beta   90.00
_cell.angle_gamma   90.00
#
_symmetry.space_group_name_H-M   'P 1'
#
loop_
_entity.id
_entity.type
_entity.pdbx_description
1 polymer ?
#
loop_
_entity_poly.entity_id
_entity_poly.type
_entity_poly.pdbx_seq_one_letter_code
_entity_poly.pdbx_strand_id
1 'polypeptide(L)'
;YDWDVCNELFVNDGGGMRPANNSNWVKVYGDDSFVINAFKYARQYAPAGCKLYLNDYNEYMPAKTQDICNMTKKIMAAGDYIDGIGMQSH
;
A
#
# COMPACT_ATOMS: atom_id res chain seq x y z
N TYR A 1 -4.89 -5.38 17.39
CA TYR A 1 -4.39 -6.23 16.29
C TYR A 1 -4.23 -5.36 15.05
N ASP A 2 -3.48 -5.80 14.06
CA ASP A 2 -3.14 -5.06 12.84
C ASP A 2 -3.88 -5.60 11.61
N TRP A 3 -3.76 -4.88 10.50
CA TRP A 3 -4.31 -5.30 9.21
C TRP A 3 -3.44 -4.80 8.07
N ASP A 4 -3.08 -5.72 7.17
CA ASP A 4 -2.48 -5.38 5.88
C ASP A 4 -3.60 -4.89 4.95
N VAL A 5 -3.78 -3.57 4.89
CA VAL A 5 -4.85 -2.96 4.08
C VAL A 5 -4.56 -3.14 2.59
N CYS A 6 -3.29 -3.10 2.22
CA CYS A 6 -2.81 -3.38 0.88
C CYS A 6 -1.56 -4.26 0.97
N ASN A 7 -1.49 -5.26 0.10
CA ASN A 7 -0.38 -6.21 0.03
C ASN A 7 0.23 -6.20 -1.37
N GLU A 8 1.56 -6.11 -1.46
CA GLU A 8 2.35 -6.35 -2.68
C GLU A 8 1.96 -5.50 -3.90
N LEU A 9 1.88 -4.18 -3.69
CA LEU A 9 1.39 -3.23 -4.69
C LEU A 9 2.34 -3.06 -5.89
N PHE A 10 3.64 -3.21 -5.66
CA PHE A 10 4.65 -2.82 -6.65
C PHE A 10 5.21 -4.02 -7.42
N VAL A 11 5.76 -3.75 -8.60
CA VAL A 11 6.49 -4.76 -9.37
C VAL A 11 7.72 -5.25 -8.58
N ASN A 12 8.20 -6.46 -8.91
CA ASN A 12 9.13 -7.23 -8.08
C ASN A 12 10.40 -6.46 -7.65
N ASP A 13 10.97 -5.67 -8.56
CA ASP A 13 12.22 -4.95 -8.35
C ASP A 13 12.01 -3.44 -8.11
N GLY A 14 10.75 -3.01 -7.96
CA GLY A 14 10.35 -1.60 -7.99
C GLY A 14 10.34 -1.00 -9.39
N GLY A 15 10.03 0.29 -9.48
CA GLY A 15 9.78 1.00 -10.73
C GLY A 15 8.30 1.21 -11.02
N GLY A 16 7.44 1.05 -10.01
CA GLY A 16 6.04 1.44 -10.08
C GLY A 16 5.03 0.34 -9.69
N MET A 17 3.77 0.76 -9.73
CA MET A 17 2.60 -0.06 -9.41
C MET A 17 2.49 -1.27 -10.36
N ARG A 18 2.02 -2.41 -9.84
CA ARG A 18 1.75 -3.58 -10.69
C ARG A 18 0.76 -3.22 -11.82
N PRO A 19 1.07 -3.59 -13.08
CA PRO A 19 0.23 -3.26 -14.22
C PRO A 19 -1.12 -4.02 -14.22
N ALA A 20 -2.07 -3.54 -15.02
CA ALA A 20 -3.45 -4.06 -15.08
C ALA A 20 -3.59 -5.54 -15.51
N ASN A 21 -2.57 -6.13 -16.16
CA ASN A 21 -2.54 -7.57 -16.45
C ASN A 21 -2.21 -8.41 -15.21
N ASN A 22 -1.62 -7.81 -14.17
CA ASN A 22 -1.21 -8.46 -12.92
C ASN A 22 -1.97 -7.91 -11.69
N SER A 23 -2.81 -6.90 -11.84
CA SER A 23 -3.62 -6.32 -10.76
C SER A 23 -5.02 -5.95 -11.25
N ASN A 24 -6.04 -6.64 -10.74
CA ASN A 24 -7.43 -6.31 -11.03
C ASN A 24 -7.83 -4.94 -10.46
N TRP A 25 -7.20 -4.49 -9.36
CA TRP A 25 -7.44 -3.17 -8.80
C TRP A 25 -7.03 -2.07 -9.78
N VAL A 26 -5.83 -2.16 -10.34
CA VAL A 26 -5.33 -1.23 -11.36
C VAL A 26 -6.15 -1.35 -12.64
N LYS A 27 -6.57 -2.57 -13.01
CA LYS A 27 -7.46 -2.77 -14.16
C LYS A 27 -8.80 -2.03 -14.03
N VAL A 28 -9.39 -2.01 -12.82
CA VAL A 28 -10.68 -1.37 -12.57
C VAL A 28 -10.55 0.14 -12.38
N TYR A 29 -9.56 0.59 -11.60
CA TYR A 29 -9.38 2.01 -11.29
C TYR A 29 -8.63 2.79 -12.37
N GLY A 30 -7.73 2.14 -13.10
CA GLY A 30 -6.84 2.77 -14.07
C GLY A 30 -5.62 3.48 -13.46
N ASP A 31 -5.58 3.65 -12.15
CA ASP A 31 -4.50 4.34 -11.42
C ASP A 31 -4.29 3.76 -10.00
N ASP A 32 -3.56 4.48 -9.13
CA ASP A 32 -3.25 4.09 -7.75
C ASP A 32 -4.23 4.64 -6.69
N SER A 33 -5.32 5.31 -7.09
CA SER A 33 -6.28 5.94 -6.17
C SER A 33 -7.04 4.93 -5.30
N PHE A 34 -7.14 3.66 -5.74
CA PHE A 34 -7.73 2.58 -4.95
C PHE A 34 -7.02 2.36 -3.62
N VAL A 35 -5.71 2.61 -3.55
CA VAL A 35 -4.92 2.46 -2.32
C VAL A 35 -5.39 3.48 -1.29
N ILE A 36 -5.55 4.74 -1.70
CA ILE A 36 -6.03 5.81 -0.82
C ILE A 36 -7.45 5.50 -0.32
N ASN A 37 -8.33 5.04 -1.21
CA ASN A 37 -9.68 4.64 -0.84
C ASN A 37 -9.68 3.46 0.14
N ALA A 38 -8.85 2.45 -0.09
CA ALA A 38 -8.73 1.29 0.80
C ALA A 38 -8.33 1.72 2.22
N PHE A 39 -7.30 2.56 2.35
CA PHE A 39 -6.87 3.08 3.65
C PHE A 39 -7.90 4.01 4.29
N LYS A 40 -8.55 4.88 3.52
CA LYS A 40 -9.64 5.75 4.00
C LYS A 40 -10.78 4.92 4.59
N TYR A 41 -11.24 3.90 3.87
CA TYR A 41 -12.33 3.04 4.34
C TYR A 41 -11.89 2.15 5.50
N ALA A 42 -10.67 1.61 5.47
CA ALA A 42 -10.13 0.86 6.60
C ALA A 42 -10.06 1.74 7.86
N ARG A 43 -9.60 2.99 7.76
CA ARG A 43 -9.61 3.92 8.90
C ARG A 43 -11.01 4.22 9.43
N GLN A 44 -12.01 4.26 8.55
CA GLN A 44 -13.40 4.53 8.92
C GLN A 44 -14.08 3.34 9.61
N TYR A 45 -13.76 2.11 9.20
CA TYR A 45 -14.56 0.93 9.58
C TYR A 45 -13.79 -0.16 10.34
N ALA A 46 -12.46 -0.09 10.41
CA ALA A 46 -11.69 -1.04 11.22
C ALA A 46 -11.98 -0.83 12.72
N PRO A 47 -11.86 -1.89 13.55
CA PRO A 47 -12.01 -1.77 15.00
C PRO A 47 -11.10 -0.69 15.58
N ALA A 48 -11.57 -0.01 16.63
CA ALA A 48 -10.78 1.00 17.32
C ALA A 48 -9.44 0.42 17.79
N GLY A 49 -8.36 1.15 17.52
CA GLY A 49 -6.99 0.72 17.84
C GLY A 49 -6.40 -0.31 16.88
N CYS A 50 -7.12 -0.71 15.82
CA CYS A 50 -6.54 -1.50 14.74
C CYS A 50 -5.49 -0.68 13.98
N LYS A 51 -4.31 -1.27 13.77
CA LYS A 51 -3.18 -0.64 13.08
C LYS A 51 -3.17 -1.03 11.61
N LEU A 52 -3.10 -0.04 10.73
CA LEU A 52 -3.28 -0.21 9.29
C LEU A 52 -1.93 -0.15 8.57
N TYR A 53 -1.58 -1.21 7.85
CA TYR A 53 -0.26 -1.37 7.24
C TYR A 53 -0.34 -1.49 5.71
N LEU A 54 0.70 -0.95 5.06
CA LEU A 54 1.08 -1.32 3.69
C LEU A 54 2.18 -2.38 3.78
N ASN A 55 1.93 -3.58 3.29
CA ASN A 55 2.84 -4.71 3.38
C ASN A 55 3.39 -5.12 2.01
N ASP A 56 4.70 -5.40 1.91
CA ASP A 56 5.34 -5.82 0.66
C ASP A 56 6.63 -6.65 0.91
N TYR A 57 7.07 -7.40 -0.10
CA TYR A 57 8.35 -8.11 -0.14
C TYR A 57 9.40 -7.38 -0.99
N ASN A 58 10.66 -7.82 -0.97
CA ASN A 58 11.78 -7.15 -1.66
C ASN A 58 11.89 -5.65 -1.30
N GLU A 59 11.34 -5.26 -0.17
CA GLU A 59 11.25 -3.91 0.36
C GLU A 59 12.61 -3.29 0.64
N TYR A 60 13.67 -4.12 0.72
CA TYR A 60 15.06 -3.72 0.82
C TYR A 60 15.67 -3.25 -0.51
N MET A 61 15.03 -3.54 -1.66
CA MET A 61 15.52 -3.12 -2.97
C MET A 61 15.28 -1.62 -3.16
N PRO A 62 16.31 -0.81 -3.47
CA PRO A 62 16.21 0.66 -3.40
C PRO A 62 15.05 1.28 -4.19
N ALA A 63 14.80 0.79 -5.42
CA ALA A 63 13.70 1.29 -6.24
C ALA A 63 12.34 0.97 -5.61
N LYS A 64 12.16 -0.24 -5.09
CA LYS A 64 10.92 -0.66 -4.43
C LYS A 64 10.72 0.02 -3.08
N THR A 65 11.79 0.22 -2.30
CA THR A 65 11.77 1.04 -1.08
C THR A 65 11.23 2.45 -1.38
N GLN A 66 11.69 3.06 -2.49
CA GLN A 66 11.25 4.39 -2.89
C GLN A 66 9.77 4.41 -3.27
N ASP A 67 9.29 3.41 -4.00
CA ASP A 67 7.88 3.27 -4.36
C ASP A 67 6.98 3.13 -3.12
N ILE A 68 7.35 2.25 -2.18
CA ILE A 68 6.65 2.05 -0.91
C ILE A 68 6.62 3.35 -0.09
N CYS A 69 7.77 4.02 0.05
CA CYS A 69 7.87 5.29 0.75
C CYS A 69 6.99 6.38 0.11
N ASN A 70 6.97 6.45 -1.21
CA ASN A 70 6.17 7.43 -1.95
C ASN A 70 4.68 7.18 -1.75
N MET A 71 4.23 5.94 -1.85
CA MET A 71 2.82 5.60 -1.61
C MET A 71 2.41 5.85 -0.16
N THR A 72 3.26 5.48 0.80
CA THR A 72 3.03 5.79 2.23
C THR A 72 2.83 7.29 2.45
N LYS A 73 3.70 8.13 1.87
CA LYS A 73 3.55 9.59 1.92
C LYS A 73 2.27 10.08 1.25
N LYS A 74 1.83 9.48 0.13
CA LYS A 74 0.54 9.81 -0.51
C LYS A 74 -0.64 9.48 0.41
N ILE A 75 -0.63 8.32 1.07
CA ILE A 75 -1.68 7.93 2.02
C ILE A 75 -1.71 8.89 3.22
N MET A 76 -0.54 9.24 3.77
CA MET A 76 -0.42 10.21 4.85
C MET A 76 -0.96 11.58 4.45
N ALA A 77 -0.58 12.08 3.27
CA ALA A 77 -1.04 13.38 2.75
C ALA A 77 -2.54 13.45 2.49
N ALA A 78 -3.19 12.32 2.19
CA ALA A 78 -4.63 12.27 1.93
C ALA A 78 -5.49 12.34 3.20
N GLY A 79 -4.95 11.98 4.36
CA GLY A 79 -5.68 12.05 5.64
C GLY A 79 -5.09 11.23 6.79
N ASP A 80 -3.79 10.94 6.76
CA ASP A 80 -3.06 10.18 7.78
C ASP A 80 -3.67 8.79 8.09
N TYR A 81 -4.09 8.10 7.04
CA TYR A 81 -4.85 6.85 7.16
C TYR A 81 -4.00 5.60 7.45
N ILE A 82 -2.68 5.71 7.46
CA ILE A 82 -1.74 4.59 7.62
C ILE A 82 -1.01 4.66 8.96
N ASP A 83 -0.76 3.51 9.59
CA ASP A 83 -0.02 3.42 10.85
C ASP A 83 1.42 2.89 10.66
N GLY A 84 1.71 2.17 9.56
CA GLY A 84 3.07 1.69 9.31
C GLY A 84 3.25 0.94 7.99
N ILE A 85 4.49 0.48 7.79
CA ILE A 85 4.91 -0.35 6.65
C ILE A 85 5.30 -1.72 7.20
N GLY A 86 4.71 -2.77 6.62
CA GLY A 86 5.08 -4.17 6.86
C GLY A 86 6.21 -4.58 5.93
N MET A 87 7.32 -5.03 6.52
CA MET A 87 8.49 -5.55 5.80
C MET A 87 8.47 -7.07 5.89
N GLN A 88 8.01 -7.76 4.84
CA GLN A 88 7.84 -9.23 4.86
C GLN A 88 9.14 -9.98 5.22
N SER A 89 10.30 -9.42 4.86
CA SER A 89 11.63 -9.93 5.22
C SER A 89 11.85 -11.39 4.82
N HIS A 90 11.39 -11.75 3.62
CA HIS A 90 11.69 -13.03 2.99
C HIS A 90 13.18 -13.17 2.64
#